data_AF-A0A1F4MSM4-F1
#
_entry.id   AF-A0A1F4MSM4-F1
#
_cell.length_a   1.000
_cell.length_b   1.000
_cell.length_c   1.000
_cell.angle_alpha   90.00
_cell.angle_beta   90.00
_cell.angle_gamma   90.00
#
_symmetry.space_group_name_H-M   'P 1'
#
loop_
_entity.id
_entity.type
_entity.pdbx_description
1 polymer ?
#
loop_
_entity_poly.entity_id
_entity_poly.type
_entity_poly.pdbx_seq_one_letter_code
_entity_poly.pdbx_strand_id
1 'polypeptide(L)'
;MNYRHTIRVLVAAVAIVGAQHAHALAVLDFQNLTCAKTQELCGAGDTYTAAGFMLQYAPAADEPYPVGFTAVGKLWRFNVKGSISLEANSCSATTTLTRTKGVNFSLLSIDLAEVNGDSPSSVTFIGTKSDGSQVTASVNLDGKVGWQRVQLPRSFIKVNSVTWAQGDCIINKPHMFDNILVN
;
A
#
# COMPACT_ATOMS: atom_id res chain seq x y z
N MET A 1 -34.34 56.84 44.55
CA MET A 1 -33.52 55.62 44.68
C MET A 1 -33.42 54.98 43.31
N ASN A 2 -32.21 54.99 42.74
CA ASN A 2 -31.88 54.52 41.40
C ASN A 2 -31.69 53.00 41.40
N TYR A 3 -32.32 52.29 40.46
CA TYR A 3 -31.87 50.94 40.07
C TYR A 3 -31.54 50.91 38.57
N ARG A 4 -30.26 50.64 38.31
CA ARG A 4 -29.59 50.53 37.02
C ARG A 4 -29.60 49.07 36.53
N HIS A 5 -29.88 48.91 35.23
CA HIS A 5 -29.36 47.91 34.26
C HIS A 5 -29.66 46.41 34.57
N THR A 6 -29.81 45.49 33.61
CA THR A 6 -29.06 45.31 32.36
C THR A 6 -29.80 44.31 31.44
N ILE A 7 -29.90 44.62 30.14
CA ILE A 7 -30.31 43.65 29.10
C ILE A 7 -29.12 42.72 28.84
N ARG A 8 -29.34 41.40 28.93
CA ARG A 8 -28.36 40.38 28.51
C ARG A 8 -28.75 39.88 27.13
N VAL A 9 -28.04 40.33 26.10
CA VAL A 9 -28.07 39.71 24.77
C VAL A 9 -27.09 38.55 24.80
N LEU A 10 -27.60 37.33 24.58
CA LEU A 10 -26.78 36.13 24.41
C LEU A 10 -26.51 35.97 22.91
N VAL A 11 -25.28 36.26 22.47
CA VAL A 11 -24.81 35.92 21.13
C VAL A 11 -24.28 34.49 21.19
N ALA A 12 -25.02 33.55 20.60
CA ALA A 12 -24.52 32.19 20.38
C ALA A 12 -23.59 32.20 19.16
N ALA A 13 -22.28 32.16 19.40
CA ALA A 13 -21.31 31.92 18.34
C ALA A 13 -21.32 30.42 17.99
N VAL A 14 -21.90 30.06 16.85
CA VAL A 14 -21.75 28.71 16.28
C VAL A 14 -20.37 28.61 15.66
N ALA A 15 -19.43 28.02 16.39
CA ALA A 15 -18.17 27.58 15.81
C ALA A 15 -18.44 26.34 14.96
N ILE A 16 -18.54 26.51 13.64
CA ILE A 16 -18.44 25.39 12.70
C ILE A 16 -16.96 24.97 12.73
N VAL A 17 -16.62 24.08 13.65
CA VAL A 17 -15.36 23.35 13.57
C VAL A 17 -15.49 22.44 12.36
N GLY A 18 -15.00 22.91 11.21
CA GLY A 18 -14.71 22.04 10.10
C GLY A 18 -13.73 20.99 10.59
N ALA A 19 -14.20 19.76 10.81
CA ALA A 19 -13.34 18.64 11.14
C ALA A 19 -12.40 18.42 9.95
N GLN A 20 -11.21 19.02 10.02
CA GLN A 20 -10.08 18.57 9.25
C GLN A 20 -9.86 17.12 9.69
N HIS A 21 -10.29 16.18 8.85
CA HIS A 21 -10.00 14.78 9.04
C HIS A 21 -8.50 14.63 8.83
N ALA A 22 -7.72 14.82 9.89
CA ALA A 22 -6.36 14.32 9.95
C ALA A 22 -6.48 12.84 9.60
N HIS A 23 -5.92 12.45 8.47
CA HIS A 23 -5.91 11.04 8.11
C HIS A 23 -5.01 10.34 9.12
N ALA A 24 -5.56 9.29 9.74
CA ALA A 24 -4.80 8.50 10.69
C ALA A 24 -3.79 7.66 9.92
N LEU A 25 -2.56 7.59 10.44
CA LEU A 25 -1.56 6.66 9.96
C LEU A 25 -2.13 5.24 10.00
N ALA A 26 -2.06 4.52 8.88
CA ALA A 26 -2.54 3.15 8.77
C ALA A 26 -1.45 2.25 8.19
N VAL A 27 -1.45 0.99 8.64
CA VAL A 27 -0.61 -0.08 8.09
C VAL A 27 -1.53 -1.08 7.43
N LEU A 28 -1.28 -1.40 6.16
CA LEU A 28 -1.82 -2.59 5.54
C LEU A 28 -0.83 -3.71 5.82
N ASP A 29 -1.18 -4.55 6.80
CA ASP A 29 -0.58 -5.86 6.99
C ASP A 29 -1.54 -6.94 6.46
N PHE A 30 -1.01 -8.10 6.09
CA PHE A 30 -1.80 -9.18 5.50
C PHE A 30 -2.10 -10.32 6.50
N GLN A 31 -2.07 -10.03 7.81
CA GLN A 31 -2.17 -11.08 8.84
C GLN A 31 -3.58 -11.70 8.96
N ASN A 32 -4.56 -11.08 8.31
CA ASN A 32 -5.93 -11.58 8.19
C ASN A 32 -6.07 -12.70 7.15
N LEU A 33 -5.10 -12.92 6.25
CA LEU A 33 -5.14 -13.98 5.24
C LEU A 33 -4.90 -15.34 5.91
N THR A 34 -5.98 -16.03 6.27
CA THR A 34 -5.92 -17.24 7.09
C THR A 34 -5.20 -18.40 6.41
N CYS A 35 -5.29 -18.52 5.08
CA CYS A 35 -4.64 -19.61 4.34
C CYS A 35 -3.10 -19.58 4.49
N ALA A 36 -2.50 -18.39 4.50
CA ALA A 36 -1.06 -18.18 4.60
C ALA A 36 -0.51 -18.41 6.02
N LYS A 37 -1.38 -18.70 7.00
CA LYS A 37 -0.96 -19.12 8.35
C LYS A 37 -0.47 -20.56 8.38
N THR A 38 -0.96 -21.40 7.48
CA THR A 38 -0.68 -22.85 7.44
C THR A 38 -0.10 -23.33 6.13
N GLN A 39 -0.10 -22.50 5.08
CA GLN A 39 0.43 -22.83 3.76
C GLN A 39 1.61 -21.92 3.44
N GLU A 40 2.56 -22.43 2.65
CA GLU A 40 3.66 -21.62 2.13
C GLU A 40 3.16 -20.54 1.17
N LEU A 41 2.26 -20.91 0.26
CA LEU A 41 1.66 -20.03 -0.74
C LEU A 41 0.17 -20.35 -0.82
N CYS A 42 -0.67 -19.33 -0.97
CA CYS A 42 -2.09 -19.51 -1.26
C CYS A 42 -2.66 -18.33 -2.05
N GLY A 43 -3.72 -18.56 -2.82
CA GLY A 43 -4.40 -17.48 -3.55
C GLY A 43 -5.05 -16.45 -2.62
N ALA A 44 -4.89 -15.17 -2.94
CA ALA A 44 -5.47 -14.03 -2.23
C ALA A 44 -6.46 -13.22 -3.08
N GLY A 45 -6.75 -13.66 -4.31
CA GLY A 45 -7.70 -13.02 -5.22
C GLY A 45 -7.15 -11.76 -5.88
N ASP A 46 -7.98 -11.08 -6.67
CA ASP A 46 -7.54 -9.91 -7.45
C ASP A 46 -7.54 -8.61 -6.65
N THR A 47 -8.15 -8.61 -5.47
CA THR A 47 -8.25 -7.42 -4.62
C THR A 47 -7.98 -7.75 -3.16
N TYR A 48 -7.34 -6.82 -2.46
CA TYR A 48 -7.19 -6.86 -1.01
C TYR A 48 -7.61 -5.52 -0.42
N THR A 49 -8.51 -5.52 0.56
CA THR A 49 -9.01 -4.30 1.21
C THR A 49 -8.73 -4.34 2.71
N ALA A 50 -8.08 -3.29 3.21
CA ALA A 50 -7.83 -3.10 4.64
C ALA A 50 -7.69 -1.60 4.95
N ALA A 51 -8.09 -1.19 6.16
CA ALA A 51 -7.92 0.17 6.67
C ALA A 51 -8.45 1.30 5.74
N GLY A 52 -9.45 1.03 4.89
CA GLY A 52 -9.98 2.00 3.93
C GLY A 52 -9.15 2.17 2.65
N PHE A 53 -8.24 1.23 2.39
CA PHE A 53 -7.43 1.15 1.18
C PHE A 53 -7.71 -0.16 0.45
N MET A 54 -7.48 -0.14 -0.86
CA MET A 54 -7.63 -1.29 -1.76
C MET A 54 -6.34 -1.45 -2.57
N LEU A 55 -5.81 -2.67 -2.57
CA LEU A 55 -4.86 -3.15 -3.55
C LEU A 55 -5.65 -3.87 -4.65
N GLN A 56 -5.34 -3.53 -5.89
CA GLN A 56 -5.90 -4.14 -7.09
C GLN A 56 -4.77 -4.78 -7.88
N TYR A 57 -4.93 -6.06 -8.20
CA TYR A 57 -4.10 -6.77 -9.16
C TYR A 57 -4.58 -6.46 -10.57
N ALA A 58 -3.64 -6.28 -11.50
CA ALA A 58 -3.92 -6.37 -12.92
C ALA A 58 -2.83 -7.21 -13.61
N PRO A 59 -3.20 -8.19 -14.45
CA PRO A 59 -2.25 -9.07 -15.09
C PRO A 59 -1.41 -8.35 -16.15
N ALA A 60 -0.28 -8.97 -16.54
CA ALA A 60 0.43 -8.56 -17.74
C ALA A 60 -0.45 -8.80 -18.99
N ALA A 61 -0.17 -8.03 -20.05
CA ALA A 61 -1.01 -8.03 -21.26
C ALA A 61 -1.08 -9.41 -21.96
N ASP A 62 -0.07 -10.24 -21.78
CA ASP A 62 0.11 -11.55 -22.38
C ASP A 62 -0.08 -12.72 -21.41
N GLU A 63 -0.54 -12.48 -20.18
CA GLU A 63 -0.80 -13.53 -19.19
C GLU A 63 -2.08 -14.31 -19.54
N PRO A 64 -1.99 -15.59 -19.97
CA PRO A 64 -3.17 -16.36 -20.38
C PRO A 64 -4.04 -16.83 -19.21
N TYR A 65 -3.49 -16.93 -17.99
CA TYR A 65 -4.19 -17.49 -16.83
C TYR A 65 -3.94 -16.67 -15.56
N PRO A 66 -4.52 -15.46 -15.47
CA PRO A 66 -4.34 -14.61 -14.30
C PRO A 66 -4.96 -15.25 -13.05
N VAL A 67 -4.19 -15.30 -11.97
CA VAL A 67 -4.62 -15.88 -10.68
C VAL A 67 -4.63 -14.88 -9.53
N GLY A 68 -4.40 -13.60 -9.83
CA GLY A 68 -4.47 -12.51 -8.85
C GLY A 68 -3.22 -12.41 -7.97
N PHE A 69 -3.44 -11.98 -6.73
CA PHE A 69 -2.43 -12.00 -5.70
C PHE A 69 -2.23 -13.42 -5.14
N THR A 70 -0.98 -13.73 -4.81
CA THR A 70 -0.61 -14.86 -3.95
C THR A 70 -0.20 -14.31 -2.59
N ALA A 71 -0.76 -14.87 -1.52
CA ALA A 71 -0.25 -14.65 -0.18
C ALA A 71 0.94 -15.57 0.07
N VAL A 72 2.04 -14.98 0.51
CA VAL A 72 3.24 -15.70 0.90
C VAL A 72 3.22 -15.88 2.42
N GLY A 73 3.10 -17.12 2.85
CA GLY A 73 3.01 -17.51 4.25
C GLY A 73 4.34 -17.54 4.96
N LYS A 74 4.29 -17.71 6.29
CA LYS A 74 5.48 -17.75 7.15
C LYS A 74 6.32 -19.02 6.97
N LEU A 75 5.72 -20.07 6.38
CA LEU A 75 6.38 -21.34 6.10
C LEU A 75 7.24 -21.28 4.82
N TRP A 76 7.02 -20.28 3.96
CA TRP A 76 7.82 -20.12 2.76
C TRP A 76 9.29 -19.88 3.14
N ARG A 77 10.18 -20.77 2.68
CA ARG A 77 11.58 -20.80 3.11
C ARG A 77 12.36 -19.50 2.86
N PHE A 78 11.93 -18.69 1.90
CA PHE A 78 12.54 -17.40 1.57
C PHE A 78 11.85 -16.21 2.28
N ASN A 79 10.72 -16.43 2.96
CA ASN A 79 10.07 -15.43 3.79
C ASN A 79 10.71 -15.36 5.20
N VAL A 80 12.02 -15.14 5.25
CA VAL A 80 12.80 -15.21 6.49
C VAL A 80 12.41 -14.09 7.45
N LYS A 81 11.94 -14.48 8.64
CA LYS A 81 11.45 -13.57 9.70
C LYS A 81 10.29 -12.67 9.25
N GLY A 82 9.66 -12.98 8.12
CA GLY A 82 8.56 -12.19 7.61
C GLY A 82 7.22 -12.50 8.24
N SER A 83 6.31 -11.56 8.04
CA SER A 83 4.88 -11.75 8.24
C SER A 83 4.27 -12.43 7.00
N ILE A 84 2.96 -12.67 7.06
CA ILE A 84 2.21 -12.95 5.82
C ILE A 84 2.33 -11.73 4.91
N SER A 85 2.74 -11.95 3.66
CA SER A 85 2.92 -10.93 2.62
C SER A 85 2.08 -11.22 1.38
N LEU A 86 2.06 -10.28 0.43
CA LEU A 86 1.46 -10.49 -0.89
C LEU A 86 2.50 -10.37 -2.00
N GLU A 87 2.20 -11.04 -3.10
CA GLU A 87 2.88 -10.96 -4.38
C GLU A 87 1.83 -10.89 -5.49
N ALA A 88 2.04 -10.07 -6.52
CA ALA A 88 1.24 -10.16 -7.74
C ALA A 88 1.72 -11.37 -8.55
N ASN A 89 0.88 -12.41 -8.67
CA ASN A 89 1.31 -13.73 -9.13
C ASN A 89 1.31 -13.85 -10.67
N SER A 90 2.09 -13.01 -11.32
CA SER A 90 2.42 -13.10 -12.75
C SER A 90 3.56 -12.12 -13.07
N CYS A 91 4.40 -12.47 -14.03
CA CYS A 91 5.52 -11.64 -14.48
C CYS A 91 4.99 -10.36 -15.09
N SER A 92 5.57 -9.20 -14.75
CA SER A 92 5.10 -7.87 -15.16
C SER A 92 3.67 -7.51 -14.74
N ALA A 93 2.98 -8.33 -13.93
CA ALA A 93 1.69 -7.96 -13.36
C ALA A 93 1.83 -6.75 -12.44
N THR A 94 0.78 -5.95 -12.33
CA THR A 94 0.78 -4.71 -11.58
C THR A 94 -0.07 -4.79 -10.34
N THR A 95 0.37 -4.07 -9.31
CA THR A 95 -0.39 -3.80 -8.09
C THR A 95 -0.70 -2.31 -8.07
N THR A 96 -1.96 -1.96 -7.91
CA THR A 96 -2.40 -0.58 -7.72
C THR A 96 -3.02 -0.40 -6.35
N LEU A 97 -2.42 0.47 -5.54
CA LEU A 97 -2.94 0.93 -4.27
C LEU A 97 -3.80 2.18 -4.46
N THR A 98 -5.02 2.15 -3.96
CA THR A 98 -5.95 3.28 -3.90
C THR A 98 -6.62 3.37 -2.55
N ARG A 99 -7.19 4.54 -2.26
CA ARG A 99 -8.08 4.71 -1.11
C ARG A 99 -9.53 4.48 -1.55
N THR A 100 -10.29 3.68 -0.81
CA THR A 100 -11.63 3.23 -1.22
C THR A 100 -12.66 4.35 -1.38
N LYS A 101 -12.42 5.52 -0.75
CA LYS A 101 -13.27 6.71 -0.87
C LYS A 101 -12.85 7.66 -2.00
N GLY A 102 -11.85 7.30 -2.81
CA GLY A 102 -11.35 8.13 -3.92
C GLY A 102 -10.67 9.44 -3.51
N VAL A 103 -10.32 9.58 -2.22
CA VAL A 103 -9.59 10.74 -1.71
C VAL A 103 -8.09 10.46 -1.73
N ASN A 104 -7.29 11.51 -1.85
CA ASN A 104 -5.84 11.40 -1.87
C ASN A 104 -5.30 10.78 -0.56
N PHE A 105 -4.12 10.21 -0.67
CA PHE A 105 -3.35 9.66 0.45
C PHE A 105 -1.86 9.88 0.23
N SER A 106 -1.05 9.51 1.20
CA SER A 106 0.41 9.46 1.11
C SER A 106 0.89 8.04 1.30
N LEU A 107 1.74 7.54 0.40
CA LEU A 107 2.50 6.32 0.64
C LEU A 107 3.84 6.70 1.28
N LEU A 108 4.06 6.22 2.50
CA LEU A 108 5.23 6.61 3.30
C LEU A 108 6.33 5.55 3.23
N SER A 109 5.96 4.29 3.47
CA SER A 109 6.90 3.18 3.39
C SER A 109 6.23 1.88 3.00
N ILE A 110 7.04 0.93 2.58
CA ILE A 110 6.64 -0.45 2.27
C ILE A 110 7.82 -1.37 2.59
N ASP A 111 7.55 -2.56 3.13
CA ASP A 111 8.57 -3.59 3.26
C ASP A 111 8.54 -4.44 1.98
N LEU A 112 9.71 -4.65 1.37
CA LEU A 112 9.88 -5.47 0.17
C LEU A 112 10.88 -6.59 0.43
N ALA A 113 10.71 -7.70 -0.27
CA ALA A 113 11.68 -8.80 -0.28
C ALA A 113 11.63 -9.52 -1.63
N GLU A 114 12.76 -10.07 -2.06
CA GLU A 114 12.83 -11.02 -3.16
C GLU A 114 12.03 -12.27 -2.80
N VAL A 115 11.16 -12.74 -3.69
CA VAL A 115 10.31 -13.92 -3.41
C VAL A 115 11.17 -15.17 -3.19
N ASN A 116 12.27 -15.30 -3.94
CA ASN A 116 13.15 -16.46 -3.92
C ASN A 116 14.58 -16.16 -3.40
N GLY A 117 14.93 -14.89 -3.18
CA GLY A 117 16.28 -14.48 -2.76
C GLY A 117 17.41 -14.96 -3.70
N ASP A 118 17.10 -15.14 -4.98
CA ASP A 118 18.00 -15.72 -5.99
C ASP A 118 18.72 -14.65 -6.84
N SER A 119 18.20 -13.42 -6.89
CA SER A 119 18.81 -12.29 -7.58
C SER A 119 18.19 -10.96 -7.13
N PRO A 120 18.93 -9.84 -7.22
CA PRO A 120 18.37 -8.50 -7.03
C PRO A 120 17.11 -8.28 -7.87
N SER A 121 16.14 -7.60 -7.27
CA SER A 121 14.93 -7.13 -7.95
C SER A 121 14.86 -5.61 -7.90
N SER A 122 14.36 -4.99 -8.96
CA SER A 122 14.12 -3.54 -9.02
C SER A 122 12.63 -3.27 -9.05
N VAL A 123 12.15 -2.41 -8.15
CA VAL A 123 10.73 -2.04 -8.05
C VAL A 123 10.58 -0.57 -8.35
N THR A 124 9.75 -0.26 -9.35
CA THR A 124 9.42 1.12 -9.71
C THR A 124 8.00 1.44 -9.29
N PHE A 125 7.88 2.43 -8.41
CA PHE A 125 6.62 2.99 -7.96
C PHE A 125 6.26 4.19 -8.82
N ILE A 126 5.00 4.27 -9.24
CA ILE A 126 4.42 5.38 -10.00
C ILE A 126 3.21 5.90 -9.21
N GLY A 127 3.34 7.09 -8.63
CA GLY A 127 2.24 7.79 -7.97
C GLY A 127 1.52 8.71 -8.94
N THR A 128 0.20 8.64 -9.03
CA THR A 128 -0.62 9.56 -9.84
C THR A 128 -1.29 10.60 -8.95
N LYS A 129 -1.13 11.89 -9.24
CA LYS A 129 -1.75 12.99 -8.49
C LYS A 129 -3.14 13.35 -9.03
N SER A 130 -3.84 14.22 -8.31
CA SER A 130 -5.18 14.70 -8.69
C SER A 130 -5.24 15.46 -10.01
N ASP A 131 -4.13 16.07 -10.42
CA ASP A 131 -4.00 16.75 -11.72
C ASP A 131 -3.57 15.81 -12.86
N GLY A 132 -3.45 14.50 -12.58
CA GLY A 132 -2.98 13.48 -13.53
C GLY A 132 -1.46 13.42 -13.69
N SER A 133 -0.69 14.32 -13.06
CA SER A 133 0.77 14.26 -13.08
C SER A 133 1.28 13.03 -12.32
N GLN A 134 2.43 12.52 -12.75
CA GLN A 134 3.06 11.34 -12.16
C GLN A 134 4.32 11.69 -11.38
N VAL A 135 4.58 10.92 -10.33
CA VAL A 135 5.84 10.89 -9.59
C VAL A 135 6.38 9.47 -9.60
N THR A 136 7.69 9.32 -9.73
CA THR A 136 8.32 8.00 -9.85
C THR A 136 9.43 7.85 -8.83
N ALA A 137 9.56 6.64 -8.28
CA ALA A 137 10.72 6.23 -7.48
C ALA A 137 11.06 4.77 -7.81
N SER A 138 12.35 4.48 -8.02
CA SER A 138 12.85 3.13 -8.23
C SER A 138 13.73 2.71 -7.07
N VAL A 139 13.63 1.45 -6.69
CA VAL A 139 14.36 0.87 -5.56
C VAL A 139 14.95 -0.46 -6.00
N ASN A 140 16.20 -0.70 -5.63
CA ASN A 140 16.88 -1.96 -5.91
C ASN A 140 17.00 -2.74 -4.60
N LEU A 141 16.51 -3.96 -4.60
CA LEU A 141 16.73 -4.93 -3.54
C LEU A 141 18.13 -5.56 -3.69
N ASP A 142 18.71 -6.09 -2.62
CA ASP A 142 20.12 -6.48 -2.56
C ASP A 142 20.42 -7.92 -3.02
N GLY A 143 19.41 -8.66 -3.48
CA GLY A 143 19.49 -10.05 -3.93
C GLY A 143 19.65 -11.05 -2.79
N LYS A 144 19.32 -10.67 -1.55
CA LYS A 144 19.42 -11.56 -0.40
C LYS A 144 18.05 -11.83 0.19
N VAL A 145 17.95 -12.99 0.82
CA VAL A 145 16.76 -13.35 1.58
C VAL A 145 16.59 -12.40 2.77
N GLY A 146 15.46 -11.70 2.83
CA GLY A 146 15.10 -10.84 3.95
C GLY A 146 14.32 -9.60 3.53
N TRP A 147 13.71 -8.96 4.52
CA TRP A 147 12.88 -7.78 4.31
C TRP A 147 13.69 -6.49 4.34
N GLN A 148 13.40 -5.60 3.38
CA GLN A 148 13.98 -4.28 3.25
C GLN A 148 12.87 -3.23 3.36
N ARG A 149 12.98 -2.37 4.38
CA ARG A 149 12.09 -1.21 4.54
C ARG A 149 12.46 -0.15 3.51
N VAL A 150 11.53 0.11 2.61
CA VAL A 150 11.64 1.17 1.62
C VAL A 150 10.90 2.41 2.09
N GLN A 151 11.59 3.54 2.16
CA GLN A 151 10.98 4.85 2.40
C GLN A 151 10.71 5.52 1.05
N LEU A 152 9.47 5.94 0.82
CA LEU A 152 9.12 6.64 -0.40
C LEU A 152 9.48 8.13 -0.29
N PRO A 153 9.92 8.77 -1.38
CA PRO A 153 10.18 10.20 -1.37
C PRO A 153 8.92 11.01 -1.06
N ARG A 154 9.08 12.22 -0.52
CA ARG A 154 7.96 13.15 -0.24
C ARG A 154 7.11 13.48 -1.46
N SER A 155 7.56 13.18 -2.67
CA SER A 155 6.75 13.33 -3.89
C SER A 155 5.51 12.44 -3.90
N PHE A 156 5.49 11.35 -3.12
CA PHE A 156 4.38 10.40 -2.97
C PHE A 156 3.31 10.84 -1.94
N ILE A 157 3.34 12.09 -1.49
CA ILE A 157 2.24 12.68 -0.70
C ILE A 157 1.12 13.17 -1.61
N LYS A 158 -0.13 13.07 -1.14
CA LYS A 158 -1.34 13.53 -1.84
C LYS A 158 -1.51 12.91 -3.24
N VAL A 159 -1.19 11.63 -3.38
CA VAL A 159 -1.46 10.85 -4.59
C VAL A 159 -2.86 10.23 -4.53
N ASN A 160 -3.48 10.01 -5.69
CA ASN A 160 -4.74 9.29 -5.85
C ASN A 160 -4.52 7.78 -5.92
N SER A 161 -3.40 7.37 -6.51
CA SER A 161 -2.99 5.98 -6.63
C SER A 161 -1.47 5.85 -6.61
N VAL A 162 -0.99 4.67 -6.21
CA VAL A 162 0.38 4.24 -6.45
C VAL A 162 0.34 2.89 -7.13
N THR A 163 1.04 2.75 -8.26
CA THR A 163 1.17 1.50 -8.99
C THR A 163 2.63 1.05 -9.03
N TRP A 164 2.87 -0.24 -8.87
CA TRP A 164 4.15 -0.87 -9.15
C TRP A 164 3.93 -2.19 -9.87
N ALA A 165 4.92 -2.59 -10.67
CA ALA A 165 4.90 -3.85 -11.41
C ALA A 165 5.82 -4.87 -10.78
N GLN A 166 5.46 -6.14 -10.91
CA GLN A 166 6.40 -7.25 -10.77
C GLN A 166 7.53 -7.14 -11.78
N GLY A 167 8.63 -7.81 -11.46
CA GLY A 167 9.69 -8.02 -12.43
C GLY A 167 9.22 -8.84 -13.64
N ASP A 168 10.02 -8.82 -14.71
CA ASP A 168 9.78 -9.60 -15.93
C ASP A 168 10.08 -11.10 -15.75
N CYS A 169 10.50 -11.52 -14.56
CA CYS A 169 10.94 -12.86 -14.16
C CYS A 169 12.21 -13.38 -14.88
N ILE A 170 12.74 -12.64 -15.86
CA ILE A 170 13.93 -13.02 -16.62
C ILE A 170 15.14 -12.26 -16.08
N ILE A 171 15.11 -10.94 -16.21
CA ILE A 171 16.17 -10.01 -15.80
C ILE A 171 15.82 -9.44 -14.42
N ASN A 172 14.58 -9.00 -14.24
CA ASN A 172 14.07 -8.47 -12.98
C ASN A 172 13.24 -9.56 -12.29
N LYS A 173 13.71 -10.06 -11.15
CA LYS A 173 13.04 -11.15 -10.43
C LYS A 173 11.79 -10.66 -9.67
N PRO A 174 10.86 -11.58 -9.35
CA PRO A 174 9.66 -11.23 -8.60
C PRO A 174 10.00 -10.82 -7.15
N HIS A 175 9.16 -9.95 -6.60
CA HIS A 175 9.23 -9.49 -5.22
C HIS A 175 7.89 -9.67 -4.51
N MET A 176 7.94 -9.81 -3.20
CA MET A 176 6.78 -9.75 -2.30
C MET A 176 6.83 -8.46 -1.49
N PHE A 177 5.66 -8.05 -0.99
CA PHE A 177 5.51 -6.81 -0.24
C PHE A 177 4.64 -7.00 1.01
N ASP A 178 4.92 -6.19 2.04
CA ASP A 178 4.21 -6.17 3.32
C ASP A 178 4.31 -4.80 4.01
N ASN A 179 3.58 -4.62 5.11
CA ASN A 179 3.64 -3.47 6.02
C ASN A 179 3.58 -2.12 5.29
N ILE A 180 2.59 -1.96 4.41
CA ILE A 180 2.42 -0.74 3.63
C ILE A 180 1.91 0.38 4.55
N LEU A 181 2.74 1.40 4.77
CA LEU A 181 2.44 2.52 5.64
C LEU A 181 1.87 3.70 4.86
N VAL A 182 0.66 4.10 5.19
CA VAL A 182 -0.11 5.15 4.49
C VAL A 182 -0.72 6.17 5.44
N ASN A 183 -1.04 7.34 4.89
CA ASN A 183 -1.72 8.45 5.59
C ASN A 183 -2.72 9.14 4.64
#